data_AF-A0A142XF05-F1
#
_entry.id   AF-A0A142XF05-F1
#
_cell.length_a   1.000
_cell.length_b   1.000
_cell.length_c   1.000
_cell.angle_alpha   90.00
_cell.angle_beta   90.00
_cell.angle_gamma   90.00
#
_symmetry.space_group_name_H-M   'P 1'
#
loop_
_entity.id
_entity.type
_entity.pdbx_description
1 polymer ?
#
loop_
_entity_poly.entity_id
_entity_poly.type
_entity_poly.pdbx_seq_one_letter_code
_entity_poly.pdbx_strand_id
1 'polypeptide(L)'
;MPRTLVRPGLVTLLAALPLTLVLQTPVRAQEPALEVFYTKLEPSESFKYKWKGKEGACSAGVFRWEVPQTEFGTNGLDRNFTGYCAEVLVPITKDKLYRYRVNNLYAPENYNVDGVDKDKVNEVANRRAKLITELFGRYFRDPTTKAVNPDDAVAFQIALWEIIQETEPAMGDLKLDLFAGDFQADYPKVDAPIYVQRAQTFLDSLTGRDDGLFYENPDLRGRELIRLQGIENADKVVAQSQFALRFKSGGTPGTGGAFARALTAGGTGAGGGSGGGAGMGGGGSGLGYPGGGGGIFTGTGGGGSTVPVGGGSTTTPPSTTPPTTTTPTVPVGGPDDPSDPGDPGNPNNPNPVPAPAGLLLGAIALGTVGTWRVGARLLSAK
;
A
#
# COMPACT_ATOMS: atom_id res chain seq x y z
N MET A 1 -44.14 61.71 -62.50
CA MET A 1 -43.18 62.65 -61.86
C MET A 1 -43.27 62.50 -60.35
N PRO A 2 -42.15 62.63 -59.62
CA PRO A 2 -41.73 61.68 -58.59
C PRO A 2 -42.12 62.10 -57.18
N ARG A 3 -42.15 61.15 -56.24
CA ARG A 3 -41.70 61.37 -54.85
C ARG A 3 -41.29 60.04 -54.23
N THR A 4 -40.00 59.81 -54.38
CA THR A 4 -39.13 58.89 -53.63
C THR A 4 -39.29 59.17 -52.13
N LEU A 5 -39.59 58.15 -51.33
CA LEU A 5 -39.47 58.20 -49.88
C LEU A 5 -38.68 56.98 -49.42
N VAL A 6 -37.38 57.20 -49.34
CA VAL A 6 -36.39 56.33 -48.71
C VAL A 6 -36.70 56.32 -47.21
N ARG A 7 -36.83 55.13 -46.61
CA ARG A 7 -36.75 54.95 -45.16
C ARG A 7 -35.54 54.08 -44.79
N PRO A 8 -34.88 54.40 -43.67
CA PRO A 8 -33.50 54.02 -43.41
C PRO A 8 -33.38 52.61 -42.85
N GLY A 9 -32.21 52.02 -43.09
CA GLY A 9 -31.85 50.68 -42.67
C GLY A 9 -31.82 50.49 -41.16
N LEU A 10 -32.29 49.32 -40.74
CA LEU A 10 -32.00 48.74 -39.44
C LEU A 10 -30.92 47.67 -39.67
N VAL A 11 -29.66 48.06 -39.53
CA VAL A 11 -28.54 47.11 -39.48
C VAL A 11 -28.49 46.57 -38.06
N THR A 12 -29.07 45.39 -37.86
CA THR A 12 -28.98 44.67 -36.59
C THR A 12 -27.55 44.12 -36.46
N LEU A 13 -26.71 44.83 -35.70
CA LEU A 13 -25.37 44.38 -35.35
C LEU A 13 -25.50 43.25 -34.31
N LEU A 14 -25.59 42.00 -34.79
CA LEU A 14 -25.42 40.82 -33.95
C LEU A 14 -23.96 40.77 -33.49
N ALA A 15 -23.70 41.34 -32.31
CA ALA A 15 -22.46 41.13 -31.60
C ALA A 15 -22.40 39.66 -31.18
N ALA A 16 -21.70 38.86 -31.99
CA ALA A 16 -21.29 37.51 -31.61
C ALA A 16 -20.29 37.63 -30.46
N LEU A 17 -20.79 37.58 -29.23
CA LEU A 17 -19.97 37.29 -28.06
C LEU A 17 -19.42 35.87 -28.25
N PRO A 18 -18.10 35.66 -28.38
CA PRO A 18 -17.55 34.33 -28.25
C PRO A 18 -17.76 33.91 -26.81
N LEU A 19 -18.77 33.07 -26.60
CA LEU A 19 -18.97 32.34 -25.35
C LEU A 19 -17.83 31.30 -25.29
N THR A 20 -16.63 31.75 -24.93
CA THR A 20 -15.53 30.87 -24.54
C THR A 20 -15.90 30.26 -23.20
N LEU A 21 -16.73 29.20 -23.28
CA LEU A 21 -16.91 28.23 -22.22
C LEU A 21 -15.53 27.59 -22.02
N VAL A 22 -14.70 28.20 -21.17
CA VAL A 22 -13.51 27.57 -20.65
C VAL A 22 -14.03 26.39 -19.82
N LEU A 23 -14.06 25.21 -20.43
CA LEU A 23 -14.10 23.95 -19.71
C LEU A 23 -12.83 23.94 -18.84
N GLN A 24 -12.93 24.55 -17.66
CA GLN A 24 -12.01 24.28 -16.57
C GLN A 24 -12.28 22.84 -16.17
N THR A 25 -11.59 21.92 -16.85
CA THR A 25 -11.42 20.59 -16.29
C THR A 25 -10.82 20.83 -14.91
N PRO A 26 -11.48 20.39 -13.82
CA PRO A 26 -10.88 20.51 -12.51
C PRO A 26 -9.55 19.79 -12.59
N VAL A 27 -8.45 20.54 -12.42
CA VAL A 27 -7.12 19.95 -12.25
C VAL A 27 -7.27 19.09 -10.99
N ARG A 28 -7.40 17.77 -11.18
CA ARG A 28 -7.30 16.83 -10.07
C ARG A 28 -5.92 17.08 -9.48
N ALA A 29 -5.88 17.66 -8.28
CA ALA A 29 -4.65 17.83 -7.53
C ALA A 29 -4.02 16.44 -7.40
N GLN A 30 -2.97 16.21 -8.19
CA GLN A 30 -2.29 14.94 -8.21
C GLN A 30 -1.43 14.88 -6.95
N GLU A 31 -1.57 13.81 -6.16
CA GLU A 31 -0.76 13.68 -4.96
C GLU A 31 0.73 13.73 -5.31
N PRO A 32 1.54 14.45 -4.50
CA PRO A 32 2.97 14.55 -4.74
C PRO A 32 3.58 13.16 -4.67
N ALA A 33 4.54 12.92 -5.57
CA ALA A 33 5.32 11.70 -5.52
C ALA A 33 6.19 11.70 -4.26
N LEU A 34 6.29 10.55 -3.61
CA LEU A 34 7.16 10.27 -2.49
C LEU A 34 8.43 9.60 -3.00
N GLU A 35 9.59 10.14 -2.64
CA GLU A 35 10.87 9.52 -2.91
C GLU A 35 11.32 8.65 -1.73
N VAL A 36 11.78 7.42 -2.00
CA VAL A 36 12.18 6.46 -0.98
C VAL A 36 13.41 5.67 -1.40
N PHE A 37 14.26 5.36 -0.45
CA PHE A 37 15.38 4.44 -0.62
C PHE A 37 14.99 3.04 -0.19
N TYR A 38 15.33 2.07 -1.04
CA TYR A 38 15.28 0.67 -0.63
C TYR A 38 16.47 0.36 0.28
N THR A 39 16.19 -0.12 1.49
CA THR A 39 17.24 -0.44 2.48
C THR A 39 17.57 -1.92 2.48
N LYS A 40 16.56 -2.78 2.64
CA LYS A 40 16.71 -4.24 2.65
C LYS A 40 15.38 -4.98 2.44
N LEU A 41 15.48 -6.24 2.03
CA LEU A 41 14.41 -7.22 1.98
C LEU A 41 14.73 -8.28 3.03
N GLU A 42 13.88 -8.40 4.05
CA GLU A 42 14.12 -9.36 5.13
C GLU A 42 12.81 -9.84 5.77
N PRO A 43 12.57 -11.15 5.84
CA PRO A 43 13.35 -12.23 5.22
C PRO A 43 13.30 -12.15 3.68
N SER A 44 14.20 -12.86 3.00
CA SER A 44 14.23 -12.94 1.53
C SER A 44 14.31 -14.40 1.11
N GLU A 45 13.23 -14.92 0.54
CA GLU A 45 13.19 -16.27 -0.03
C GLU A 45 12.96 -16.20 -1.54
N SER A 46 13.58 -17.10 -2.30
CA SER A 46 13.33 -17.21 -3.73
C SER A 46 12.08 -18.05 -3.98
N PHE A 47 10.98 -17.39 -4.32
CA PHE A 47 9.70 -18.02 -4.65
C PHE A 47 9.65 -18.30 -6.15
N LYS A 48 9.46 -19.57 -6.51
CA LYS A 48 9.23 -20.02 -7.89
C LYS A 48 7.74 -20.06 -8.17
N TYR A 49 7.34 -19.51 -9.30
CA TYR A 49 5.93 -19.41 -9.69
C TYR A 49 5.72 -19.69 -11.18
N LYS A 50 4.48 -20.04 -11.52
CA LYS A 50 3.93 -20.09 -12.86
C LYS A 50 2.83 -19.04 -12.95
N TRP A 51 2.96 -18.10 -13.87
CA TRP A 51 1.92 -17.11 -14.15
C TRP A 51 1.50 -17.15 -15.62
N LYS A 52 0.23 -17.45 -15.89
CA LYS A 52 -0.32 -17.63 -17.25
C LYS A 52 0.55 -18.61 -18.08
N GLY A 53 0.97 -19.71 -17.44
CA GLY A 53 1.81 -20.75 -18.02
C GLY A 53 3.30 -20.44 -18.16
N LYS A 54 3.76 -19.26 -17.72
CA LYS A 54 5.18 -18.87 -17.75
C LYS A 54 5.82 -19.04 -16.38
N GLU A 55 6.91 -19.78 -16.35
CA GLU A 55 7.72 -19.96 -15.15
C GLU A 55 8.55 -18.71 -14.84
N GLY A 56 8.72 -18.42 -13.55
CA GLY A 56 9.52 -17.32 -13.06
C GLY A 56 9.97 -17.54 -11.61
N ALA A 57 10.86 -16.67 -11.14
CA ALA A 57 11.27 -16.63 -9.76
C ALA A 57 11.40 -15.19 -9.29
N CYS A 58 10.95 -14.92 -8.07
CA CYS A 58 11.02 -13.61 -7.45
C CYS A 58 11.44 -13.73 -5.98
N SER A 59 11.96 -12.63 -5.41
CA SER A 59 12.26 -12.59 -3.98
C SER A 59 10.99 -12.20 -3.22
N ALA A 60 10.56 -13.05 -2.30
CA ALA A 60 9.40 -12.85 -1.45
C ALA A 60 9.84 -12.52 -0.02
N GLY A 61 9.10 -11.62 0.63
CA GLY A 61 9.40 -11.15 1.98
C GLY A 61 8.88 -9.75 2.26
N VAL A 62 9.47 -9.09 3.26
CA VAL A 62 9.11 -7.71 3.65
C VAL A 62 10.19 -6.73 3.19
N PHE A 63 9.78 -5.73 2.44
CA PHE A 63 10.66 -4.67 1.96
C PHE A 63 10.73 -3.56 3.00
N ARG A 64 11.94 -3.12 3.33
CA ARG A 64 12.17 -1.98 4.20
C ARG A 64 12.58 -0.77 3.38
N TRP A 65 11.87 0.32 3.60
CA TRP A 65 12.00 1.56 2.87
C TRP A 65 12.35 2.69 3.83
N GLU A 66 13.19 3.60 3.35
CA GLU A 66 13.54 4.83 4.06
C GLU A 66 13.10 6.05 3.24
N VAL A 67 12.32 6.94 3.85
CA VAL A 67 12.01 8.25 3.28
C VAL A 67 13.15 9.21 3.61
N PRO A 68 13.84 9.78 2.60
CA PRO A 68 14.97 10.68 2.81
C PRO A 68 14.62 11.82 3.77
N GLN A 69 15.57 12.25 4.61
CA GLN A 69 15.35 13.40 5.51
C GLN A 69 15.07 14.71 4.76
N THR A 70 15.54 14.80 3.51
CA THR A 70 15.29 15.92 2.60
C THR A 70 13.84 16.02 2.13
N GLU A 71 13.05 14.94 2.26
CA GLU A 71 11.62 14.97 1.97
C GLU A 71 10.84 15.62 3.12
N PHE A 72 10.13 16.70 2.78
CA PHE A 72 9.37 17.53 3.73
C PHE A 72 8.05 16.89 4.18
N GLY A 73 7.65 15.76 3.59
CA GLY A 73 6.45 15.01 3.98
C GLY A 73 6.53 13.53 3.64
N THR A 74 5.87 12.70 4.45
CA THR A 74 5.82 11.23 4.25
C THR A 74 4.44 10.74 3.82
N ASN A 75 3.47 11.64 3.60
CA ASN A 75 2.06 11.31 3.41
C ASN A 75 1.51 10.38 4.51
N GLY A 76 1.99 10.55 5.74
CA GLY A 76 1.59 9.74 6.90
C GLY A 76 2.31 8.40 7.02
N LEU A 77 3.22 8.05 6.11
CA LEU A 77 4.11 6.90 6.27
C LEU A 77 5.13 7.17 7.37
N ASP A 78 5.58 6.12 8.04
CA ASP A 78 6.79 6.18 8.85
C ASP A 78 7.99 6.50 7.95
N ARG A 79 8.97 7.25 8.47
CA ARG A 79 10.23 7.50 7.72
C ARG A 79 10.97 6.20 7.42
N ASN A 80 10.82 5.21 8.30
CA ASN A 80 11.23 3.84 8.03
C ASN A 80 9.95 3.00 8.01
N PHE A 81 9.50 2.60 6.82
CA PHE A 81 8.27 1.83 6.70
C PHE A 81 8.54 0.48 6.03
N THR A 82 7.64 -0.46 6.30
CA THR A 82 7.64 -1.77 5.68
C THR A 82 6.62 -1.81 4.56
N GLY A 83 7.03 -2.32 3.41
CA GLY A 83 6.18 -2.53 2.25
C GLY A 83 6.13 -4.00 1.86
N TYR A 84 5.03 -4.39 1.24
CA TYR A 84 4.91 -5.66 0.53
C TYR A 84 4.76 -5.39 -0.96
N CYS A 85 5.47 -6.16 -1.77
CA CYS A 85 5.37 -6.09 -3.22
C CYS A 85 4.01 -6.53 -3.70
N ALA A 86 3.71 -6.19 -4.95
CA ALA A 86 2.41 -6.50 -5.51
C ALA A 86 2.43 -6.87 -6.98
N GLU A 87 3.47 -6.45 -7.68
CA GLU A 87 3.79 -7.02 -8.99
C GLU A 87 4.77 -8.15 -8.75
N VAL A 88 4.63 -9.31 -9.40
CA VAL A 88 5.62 -10.38 -9.25
C VAL A 88 6.83 -10.18 -10.19
N LEU A 89 6.67 -9.40 -11.25
CA LEU A 89 7.62 -9.28 -12.37
C LEU A 89 8.60 -8.11 -12.28
N VAL A 90 8.41 -7.16 -11.37
CA VAL A 90 9.23 -5.94 -11.32
C VAL A 90 10.28 -6.10 -10.22
N PRO A 91 11.58 -6.22 -10.56
CA PRO A 91 12.62 -6.38 -9.55
C PRO A 91 12.91 -5.06 -8.83
N ILE A 92 13.26 -5.16 -7.55
CA ILE A 92 13.86 -4.06 -6.78
C ILE A 92 15.36 -4.24 -6.78
N THR A 93 16.07 -3.17 -7.09
CA THR A 93 17.53 -3.09 -7.10
C THR A 93 18.02 -2.25 -5.93
N LYS A 94 19.13 -2.68 -5.34
CA LYS A 94 19.76 -1.97 -4.23
C LYS A 94 20.28 -0.60 -4.68
N ASP A 95 20.33 0.33 -3.72
CA ASP A 95 20.97 1.64 -3.88
C ASP A 95 20.33 2.51 -4.98
N LYS A 96 19.03 2.30 -5.24
CA LYS A 96 18.20 3.12 -6.11
C LYS A 96 17.20 3.94 -5.31
N LEU A 97 16.97 5.16 -5.80
CA LEU A 97 15.89 6.01 -5.34
C LEU A 97 14.63 5.70 -6.13
N TYR A 98 13.59 5.30 -5.42
CA TYR A 98 12.30 4.95 -5.98
C TYR A 98 11.29 6.06 -5.76
N ARG A 99 10.37 6.22 -6.70
CA ARG A 99 9.29 7.20 -6.61
C ARG A 99 7.96 6.48 -6.56
N TYR A 100 7.14 6.89 -5.62
CA TYR A 100 5.82 6.32 -5.41
C TYR A 100 4.76 7.40 -5.41
N ARG A 101 3.57 7.05 -5.88
CA ARG A 101 2.36 7.82 -5.64
C ARG A 101 1.39 6.97 -4.85
N VAL A 102 0.67 7.56 -3.90
CA VAL A 102 -0.42 6.83 -3.25
C VAL A 102 -1.54 6.63 -4.28
N ASN A 103 -1.97 5.39 -4.42
CA ASN A 103 -3.15 5.03 -5.19
C ASN A 103 -4.28 4.57 -4.26
N ASN A 104 -5.51 4.75 -4.72
CA ASN A 104 -6.67 4.16 -4.06
C ASN A 104 -6.56 2.63 -4.14
N LEU A 105 -6.64 1.94 -3.00
CA LEU A 105 -6.61 0.47 -2.91
C LEU A 105 -7.72 -0.17 -3.77
N TYR A 106 -8.89 0.47 -3.85
CA TYR A 106 -10.07 -0.06 -4.55
C TYR A 106 -10.06 0.21 -6.06
N ALA A 107 -9.01 0.86 -6.58
CA ALA A 107 -8.92 1.18 -8.00
C ALA A 107 -8.70 -0.10 -8.84
N PRO A 108 -9.50 -0.34 -9.90
CA PRO A 108 -9.40 -1.57 -10.69
C PRO A 108 -8.05 -1.81 -11.34
N GLU A 109 -7.32 -0.75 -11.71
CA GLU A 109 -5.99 -0.84 -12.31
C GLU A 109 -4.94 -1.49 -11.39
N ASN A 110 -5.25 -1.71 -10.10
CA ASN A 110 -4.37 -2.41 -9.17
C ASN A 110 -4.44 -3.93 -9.29
N TYR A 111 -5.42 -4.48 -10.01
CA TYR A 111 -5.75 -5.91 -10.01
C TYR A 111 -5.82 -6.48 -11.42
N ASN A 112 -5.62 -7.80 -11.53
CA ASN A 112 -5.92 -8.51 -12.77
C ASN A 112 -7.44 -8.62 -12.95
N VAL A 113 -7.99 -7.79 -13.82
CA VAL A 113 -9.42 -7.77 -14.21
C VAL A 113 -9.61 -8.27 -15.65
N ASP A 114 -8.62 -8.99 -16.20
CA ASP A 114 -8.72 -9.58 -17.52
C ASP A 114 -9.92 -10.54 -17.58
N GLY A 115 -10.72 -10.45 -18.64
CA GLY A 115 -11.90 -11.31 -18.83
C GLY A 115 -13.12 -10.94 -17.99
N VAL A 116 -13.05 -9.92 -17.13
CA VAL A 116 -14.19 -9.42 -16.35
C VAL A 116 -15.07 -8.51 -17.20
N ASP A 117 -16.39 -8.69 -17.11
CA ASP A 117 -17.35 -7.78 -17.75
C ASP A 117 -17.16 -6.33 -17.24
N LYS A 118 -17.21 -5.34 -18.13
CA LYS A 118 -16.89 -3.93 -17.81
C LYS A 118 -17.73 -3.35 -16.67
N ASP A 119 -18.97 -3.80 -16.52
CA ASP A 119 -19.89 -3.41 -15.45
C ASP A 119 -19.54 -4.01 -14.08
N LYS A 120 -18.79 -5.13 -14.05
CA LYS A 120 -18.35 -5.83 -12.82
C LYS A 120 -16.92 -5.51 -12.39
N VAL A 121 -16.14 -4.83 -13.22
CA VAL A 121 -14.73 -4.49 -12.93
C VAL A 121 -14.56 -3.81 -11.55
N ASN A 122 -15.43 -2.86 -11.22
CA ASN A 122 -15.38 -2.18 -9.92
C ASN A 122 -15.75 -3.12 -8.76
N GLU A 123 -16.71 -4.01 -8.95
CA GLU A 123 -17.11 -4.99 -7.94
C GLU A 123 -15.96 -5.96 -7.63
N VAL A 124 -15.29 -6.46 -8.67
CA VAL A 124 -14.09 -7.31 -8.55
C VAL A 124 -12.97 -6.60 -7.80
N ALA A 125 -12.66 -5.36 -8.20
CA ALA A 125 -11.63 -4.56 -7.53
C ALA A 125 -11.96 -4.35 -6.04
N ASN A 126 -13.24 -4.09 -5.72
CA ASN A 126 -13.71 -3.95 -4.35
C ASN A 126 -13.56 -5.24 -3.55
N ARG A 127 -13.90 -6.39 -4.13
CA ARG A 127 -13.74 -7.70 -3.49
C ARG A 127 -12.26 -7.99 -3.20
N ARG A 128 -11.36 -7.73 -4.13
CA ARG A 128 -9.92 -7.94 -3.94
C ARG A 128 -9.33 -7.02 -2.88
N ALA A 129 -9.70 -5.75 -2.89
CA ALA A 129 -9.31 -4.81 -1.84
C ALA A 129 -9.77 -5.27 -0.45
N LYS A 130 -10.98 -5.84 -0.33
CA LYS A 130 -11.48 -6.43 0.91
C LYS A 130 -10.69 -7.66 1.34
N LEU A 131 -10.40 -8.59 0.42
CA LEU A 131 -9.57 -9.77 0.70
C LEU A 131 -8.17 -9.38 1.20
N ILE A 132 -7.55 -8.38 0.57
CA ILE A 132 -6.25 -7.86 1.00
C ILE A 132 -6.37 -7.22 2.39
N THR A 133 -7.40 -6.40 2.63
CA THR A 133 -7.63 -5.75 3.93
C THR A 133 -7.83 -6.80 5.04
N GLU A 134 -8.59 -7.86 4.76
CA GLU A 134 -8.78 -8.99 5.67
C GLU A 134 -7.48 -9.77 5.91
N LEU A 135 -6.68 -10.03 4.87
CA LEU A 135 -5.37 -10.66 5.00
C LEU A 135 -4.46 -9.87 5.95
N PHE A 136 -4.39 -8.54 5.78
CA PHE A 136 -3.67 -7.67 6.71
C PHE A 136 -4.26 -7.78 8.13
N GLY A 137 -5.59 -7.69 8.28
CA GLY A 137 -6.24 -7.79 9.58
C GLY A 137 -5.91 -9.08 10.33
N ARG A 138 -5.98 -10.24 9.67
CA ARG A 138 -5.70 -11.55 10.28
C ARG A 138 -4.22 -11.75 10.57
N TYR A 139 -3.35 -11.48 9.59
CA TYR A 139 -2.00 -12.04 9.56
C TYR A 139 -0.88 -11.01 9.62
N PHE A 140 -1.14 -9.72 9.37
CA PHE A 140 -0.09 -8.72 9.47
C PHE A 140 0.44 -8.63 10.91
N ARG A 141 1.76 -8.67 11.03
CA ARG A 141 2.51 -8.37 12.25
C ARG A 141 3.59 -7.38 11.85
N ASP A 142 3.78 -6.35 12.66
CA ASP A 142 4.79 -5.33 12.39
C ASP A 142 6.19 -5.90 12.64
N PRO A 143 7.01 -6.11 11.58
CA PRO A 143 8.33 -6.71 11.71
C PRO A 143 9.38 -5.74 12.23
N THR A 144 9.02 -4.47 12.47
CA THR A 144 9.91 -3.49 13.11
C THR A 144 9.79 -3.52 14.63
N THR A 145 8.62 -3.87 15.16
CA THR A 145 8.35 -3.88 16.60
C THR A 145 8.24 -5.28 17.19
N LYS A 146 8.02 -6.32 16.36
CA LYS A 146 7.90 -7.70 16.78
C LYS A 146 8.79 -8.61 15.94
N ALA A 147 9.31 -9.67 16.57
CA ALA A 147 9.93 -10.76 15.82
C ALA A 147 8.84 -11.47 15.01
N VAL A 148 8.98 -11.45 13.69
CA VAL A 148 8.07 -12.14 12.76
C VAL A 148 8.75 -13.42 12.33
N ASN A 149 8.01 -14.53 12.29
CA ASN A 149 8.53 -15.77 11.72
C ASN A 149 8.86 -15.51 10.24
N PRO A 150 10.10 -15.79 9.79
CA PRO A 150 10.47 -15.58 8.39
C PRO A 150 9.47 -16.20 7.39
N ASP A 151 9.00 -17.41 7.68
CA ASP A 151 8.04 -18.11 6.82
C ASP A 151 6.69 -17.38 6.74
N ASP A 152 6.26 -16.67 7.79
CA ASP A 152 5.01 -15.91 7.79
C ASP A 152 5.08 -14.71 6.87
N ALA A 153 6.20 -13.98 6.89
CA ALA A 153 6.42 -12.82 6.05
C ALA A 153 6.46 -13.20 4.55
N VAL A 154 7.14 -14.30 4.23
CA VAL A 154 7.19 -14.85 2.88
C VAL A 154 5.82 -15.35 2.44
N ALA A 155 5.13 -16.11 3.30
CA ALA A 155 3.78 -16.61 3.03
C ALA A 155 2.77 -15.48 2.79
N PHE A 156 2.85 -14.42 3.59
CA PHE A 156 2.00 -13.24 3.45
C PHE A 156 2.20 -12.55 2.10
N GLN A 157 3.45 -12.38 1.68
CA GLN A 157 3.80 -11.81 0.37
C GLN A 157 3.27 -12.66 -0.80
N ILE A 158 3.35 -13.98 -0.70
CA ILE A 158 2.84 -14.91 -1.72
C ILE A 158 1.31 -14.87 -1.79
N ALA A 159 0.63 -14.87 -0.64
CA ALA A 159 -0.83 -14.75 -0.58
C ALA A 159 -1.32 -13.42 -1.19
N LEU A 160 -0.59 -12.32 -0.97
CA LEU A 160 -0.89 -11.06 -1.64
C LEU A 160 -0.82 -11.16 -3.16
N TRP A 161 0.23 -11.79 -3.71
CA TRP A 161 0.35 -11.96 -5.16
C TRP A 161 -0.79 -12.79 -5.75
N GLU A 162 -1.19 -13.87 -5.08
CA GLU A 162 -2.35 -14.67 -5.51
C GLU A 162 -3.62 -13.80 -5.63
N ILE A 163 -3.96 -13.04 -4.59
CA ILE A 163 -5.16 -12.17 -4.59
C ILE A 163 -5.11 -11.12 -5.71
N ILE A 164 -3.92 -10.70 -6.13
CA ILE A 164 -3.74 -9.63 -7.14
C ILE A 164 -3.71 -10.20 -8.55
N GLN A 165 -3.01 -11.31 -8.75
CA GLN A 165 -2.64 -11.85 -10.06
C GLN A 165 -3.62 -12.90 -10.57
N GLU A 166 -4.33 -13.59 -9.68
CA GLU A 166 -5.29 -14.62 -10.10
C GLU A 166 -6.35 -14.00 -11.00
N THR A 167 -6.80 -14.69 -12.04
CA THR A 167 -7.85 -14.16 -12.92
C THR A 167 -9.20 -14.48 -12.33
N GLU A 168 -10.12 -13.52 -12.35
CA GLU A 168 -11.49 -13.82 -11.91
C GLU A 168 -12.18 -14.77 -12.87
N PRO A 169 -12.89 -15.80 -12.37
CA PRO A 169 -13.74 -16.59 -13.23
C PRO A 169 -14.89 -15.72 -13.75
N ALA A 170 -15.21 -15.88 -15.04
CA ALA A 170 -16.37 -15.21 -15.65
C ALA A 170 -17.69 -15.55 -14.95
N MET A 171 -17.76 -16.72 -14.29
CA MET A 171 -18.87 -17.18 -13.47
C MET A 171 -18.35 -17.95 -12.25
N GLY A 172 -18.89 -17.66 -11.06
CA GLY A 172 -18.58 -18.36 -9.81
C GLY A 172 -17.79 -17.51 -8.81
N ASP A 173 -17.41 -18.14 -7.70
CA ASP A 173 -16.61 -17.52 -6.66
C ASP A 173 -15.12 -17.58 -7.01
N LEU A 174 -14.37 -16.52 -6.66
CA LEU A 174 -12.91 -16.51 -6.78
C LEU A 174 -12.35 -17.63 -5.91
N LYS A 175 -11.68 -18.60 -6.53
CA LYS A 175 -10.97 -19.65 -5.81
C LYS A 175 -9.49 -19.32 -5.82
N LEU A 176 -8.96 -19.00 -4.64
CA LEU A 176 -7.54 -18.73 -4.42
C LEU A 176 -6.84 -20.05 -4.10
N ASP A 177 -5.98 -20.53 -5.00
CA ASP A 177 -5.36 -21.84 -4.89
C ASP A 177 -3.98 -21.81 -5.54
N LEU A 178 -2.92 -21.73 -4.74
CA LEU A 178 -1.54 -21.64 -5.20
C LEU A 178 -1.08 -22.85 -6.01
N PHE A 179 -1.87 -23.92 -6.10
CA PHE A 179 -1.55 -25.11 -6.89
C PHE A 179 -2.47 -25.27 -8.13
N ALA A 180 -3.32 -24.28 -8.41
CA ALA A 180 -4.22 -24.23 -9.56
C ALA A 180 -4.39 -22.78 -10.05
N GLY A 181 -5.24 -22.55 -11.05
CA GLY A 181 -5.52 -21.18 -11.51
C GLY A 181 -4.44 -20.59 -12.43
N ASP A 182 -4.39 -19.27 -12.52
CA ASP A 182 -3.46 -18.55 -13.40
C ASP A 182 -2.14 -18.19 -12.70
N PHE A 183 -2.16 -17.96 -11.39
CA PHE A 183 -0.97 -17.77 -10.57
C PHE A 183 -0.74 -18.98 -9.67
N GLN A 184 0.38 -19.67 -9.86
CA GLN A 184 0.68 -20.93 -9.18
C GLN A 184 2.08 -20.91 -8.58
N ALA A 185 2.26 -21.55 -7.44
CA ALA A 185 3.55 -21.95 -6.92
C ALA A 185 4.13 -23.06 -7.81
N ASP A 186 5.35 -22.87 -8.29
CA ASP A 186 6.02 -23.85 -9.17
C ASP A 186 6.79 -24.89 -8.35
N TYR A 187 6.04 -25.67 -7.58
CA TYR A 187 6.54 -26.76 -6.76
C TYR A 187 5.58 -27.95 -6.82
N PRO A 188 6.07 -29.19 -6.82
CA PRO A 188 5.22 -30.34 -6.50
C PRO A 188 4.59 -30.12 -5.12
N LYS A 189 3.27 -30.33 -4.99
CA LYS A 189 2.54 -30.06 -3.73
C LYS A 189 3.14 -30.74 -2.50
N VAL A 190 3.68 -31.94 -2.67
CA VAL A 190 4.33 -32.72 -1.61
C VAL A 190 5.70 -32.18 -1.19
N ASP A 191 6.37 -31.46 -2.08
CA ASP A 191 7.72 -30.91 -1.89
C ASP A 191 7.70 -29.38 -1.73
N ALA A 192 6.51 -28.78 -1.67
CA ALA A 192 6.34 -27.34 -1.57
C ALA A 192 6.90 -26.83 -0.23
N PRO A 193 7.73 -25.76 -0.24
CA PRO A 193 8.25 -25.15 0.97
C PRO A 193 7.14 -24.78 1.96
N ILE A 194 7.47 -24.76 3.26
CA ILE A 194 6.49 -24.54 4.32
C ILE A 194 5.75 -23.20 4.18
N TYR A 195 6.42 -22.16 3.68
CA TYR A 195 5.81 -20.86 3.42
C TYR A 195 4.73 -20.91 2.33
N VAL A 196 4.80 -21.84 1.36
CA VAL A 196 3.76 -22.01 0.32
C VAL A 196 2.50 -22.62 0.94
N GLN A 197 2.66 -23.65 1.76
CA GLN A 197 1.53 -24.28 2.47
C GLN A 197 0.88 -23.29 3.45
N ARG A 198 1.70 -22.45 4.10
CA ARG A 198 1.22 -21.40 4.99
C ARG A 198 0.49 -20.30 4.22
N ALA A 199 0.99 -19.89 3.06
CA ALA A 199 0.30 -18.95 2.19
C ALA A 199 -1.06 -19.50 1.75
N GLN A 200 -1.15 -20.78 1.38
CA GLN A 200 -2.43 -21.43 1.08
C GLN A 200 -3.37 -21.39 2.28
N THR A 201 -2.86 -21.66 3.49
CA THR A 201 -3.67 -21.58 4.73
C THR A 201 -4.21 -20.17 4.97
N PHE A 202 -3.43 -19.13 4.66
CA PHE A 202 -3.90 -17.75 4.75
C PHE A 202 -5.03 -17.51 3.76
N LEU A 203 -4.86 -17.92 2.50
CA LEU A 203 -5.85 -17.77 1.43
C LEU A 203 -7.16 -18.51 1.74
N ASP A 204 -7.08 -19.75 2.22
CA ASP A 204 -8.24 -20.59 2.58
C ASP A 204 -9.10 -19.97 3.69
N SER A 205 -8.51 -19.10 4.52
CA SER A 205 -9.21 -18.42 5.62
C SER A 205 -9.97 -17.16 5.20
N LEU A 206 -9.68 -16.62 4.02
CA LEU A 206 -10.21 -15.33 3.59
C LEU A 206 -11.65 -15.48 3.10
N THR A 207 -12.52 -14.60 3.59
CA THR A 207 -13.94 -14.61 3.22
C THR A 207 -14.33 -13.42 2.34
N GLY A 208 -13.52 -12.36 2.35
CA GLY A 208 -13.81 -11.07 1.72
C GLY A 208 -14.91 -10.28 2.42
N ARG A 209 -15.33 -10.70 3.61
CA ARG A 209 -16.46 -10.11 4.37
C ARG A 209 -16.05 -9.47 5.69
N ASP A 210 -14.86 -9.80 6.20
CA ASP A 210 -14.44 -9.44 7.56
C ASP A 210 -13.40 -8.30 7.56
N ASP A 211 -13.73 -7.16 6.93
CA ASP A 211 -12.86 -5.97 6.95
C ASP A 211 -12.68 -5.36 8.35
N GLY A 212 -13.62 -5.62 9.26
CA GLY A 212 -13.54 -5.28 10.68
C GLY A 212 -12.27 -5.82 11.37
N LEU A 213 -11.76 -6.97 10.95
CA LEU A 213 -10.54 -7.58 11.52
C LEU A 213 -9.30 -6.68 11.33
N PHE A 214 -9.28 -5.86 10.28
CA PHE A 214 -8.23 -4.87 10.09
C PHE A 214 -8.19 -3.86 11.24
N TYR A 215 -9.35 -3.43 11.75
CA TYR A 215 -9.45 -2.44 12.82
C TYR A 215 -9.31 -3.05 14.22
N GLU A 216 -9.50 -4.36 14.34
CA GLU A 216 -9.30 -5.10 15.59
C GLU A 216 -7.85 -5.52 15.81
N ASN A 217 -7.05 -5.65 14.74
CA ASN A 217 -5.64 -5.98 14.85
C ASN A 217 -4.86 -4.85 15.56
N PRO A 218 -4.23 -5.13 16.72
CA PRO A 218 -3.51 -4.11 17.49
C PRO A 218 -2.32 -3.51 16.73
N ASP A 219 -1.70 -4.25 15.80
CA ASP A 219 -0.56 -3.79 14.99
C ASP A 219 -0.97 -2.82 13.89
N LEU A 220 -2.29 -2.73 13.60
CA LEU A 220 -2.87 -1.85 12.59
C LEU A 220 -3.62 -0.66 13.20
N ARG A 221 -3.64 -0.53 14.53
CA ARG A 221 -4.38 0.51 15.21
C ARG A 221 -3.91 1.91 14.79
N GLY A 222 -4.85 2.74 14.32
CA GLY A 222 -4.57 4.10 13.86
C GLY A 222 -3.89 4.17 12.49
N ARG A 223 -3.61 3.02 11.86
CA ARG A 223 -3.05 2.92 10.52
C ARG A 223 -4.15 2.64 9.49
N GLU A 224 -3.87 2.98 8.24
CA GLU A 224 -4.64 2.55 7.08
C GLU A 224 -3.71 1.90 6.07
N LEU A 225 -4.27 0.91 5.38
CA LEU A 225 -3.61 0.25 4.27
C LEU A 225 -3.74 1.11 3.01
N ILE A 226 -2.62 1.35 2.36
CA ILE A 226 -2.55 2.07 1.10
C ILE A 226 -1.80 1.27 0.05
N ARG A 227 -2.11 1.57 -1.20
CA ARG A 227 -1.33 1.15 -2.35
C ARG A 227 -0.35 2.26 -2.71
N LEU A 228 0.92 1.93 -2.85
CA LEU A 228 1.93 2.81 -3.44
C LEU A 228 2.16 2.37 -4.88
N GLN A 229 1.68 3.15 -5.84
CA GLN A 229 1.96 2.94 -7.24
C GLN A 229 3.38 3.41 -7.54
N GLY A 230 4.20 2.52 -8.09
CA GLY A 230 5.52 2.90 -8.53
C GLY A 230 5.45 3.76 -9.79
N ILE A 231 6.27 4.82 -9.84
CA ILE A 231 6.38 5.70 -11.01
C ILE A 231 7.83 5.78 -11.46
N GLU A 232 8.02 6.04 -12.76
CA GLU A 232 9.34 6.19 -13.35
C GLU A 232 10.06 7.42 -12.77
N ASN A 233 11.33 7.24 -12.37
CA ASN A 233 12.21 8.33 -11.94
C ASN A 233 13.00 8.92 -13.13
N ALA A 234 13.82 9.95 -12.86
CA ALA A 234 14.62 10.60 -13.91
C ALA A 234 15.63 9.65 -14.59
N ASP A 235 16.05 8.59 -13.88
CA ASP A 235 16.96 7.55 -14.37
C ASP A 235 16.23 6.40 -15.08
N LYS A 236 14.94 6.56 -15.38
CA LYS A 236 14.07 5.55 -16.00
C LYS A 236 13.90 4.27 -15.17
N VAL A 237 14.15 4.35 -13.86
CA VAL A 237 13.87 3.26 -12.94
C VAL A 237 12.39 3.32 -12.59
N VAL A 238 11.64 2.28 -12.97
CA VAL A 238 10.25 2.10 -12.58
C VAL A 238 10.23 1.36 -11.25
N ALA A 239 9.66 1.99 -10.23
CA ALA A 239 9.46 1.35 -8.94
C ALA A 239 8.39 0.25 -9.06
N GLN A 240 8.59 -0.86 -8.35
CA GLN A 240 7.57 -1.88 -8.19
C GLN A 240 6.51 -1.38 -7.21
N SER A 241 5.23 -1.47 -7.57
CA SER A 241 4.14 -1.01 -6.71
C SER A 241 4.09 -1.80 -5.39
N GLN A 242 3.85 -1.12 -4.27
CA GLN A 242 3.86 -1.68 -2.90
C GLN A 242 2.50 -1.56 -2.19
N PHE A 243 2.27 -2.38 -1.18
CA PHE A 243 1.32 -2.11 -0.11
C PHE A 243 2.08 -1.61 1.11
N ALA A 244 1.57 -0.55 1.73
CA ALA A 244 2.19 0.02 2.92
C ALA A 244 1.12 0.49 3.91
N LEU A 245 1.52 0.67 5.16
CA LEU A 245 0.66 1.20 6.21
C LEU A 245 1.06 2.65 6.51
N ARG A 246 0.11 3.57 6.46
CA ARG A 246 0.29 4.96 6.90
C ARG A 246 -0.65 5.29 8.06
N PHE A 247 -0.35 6.33 8.83
CA PHE A 247 -1.28 6.81 9.86
C PHE A 247 -2.49 7.51 9.23
N LYS A 248 -3.70 7.14 9.66
CA LYS A 248 -4.97 7.76 9.22
C LYS A 248 -5.04 9.27 9.45
N SER A 249 -4.23 9.77 10.38
CA SER A 249 -4.18 11.18 10.80
C SER A 249 -2.83 11.85 10.51
N GLY A 250 -2.07 11.32 9.55
CA GLY A 250 -0.71 11.75 9.22
C GLY A 250 -0.63 13.17 8.63
N GLY A 251 -0.72 14.17 9.50
CA GLY A 251 -0.44 15.57 9.19
C GLY A 251 -1.07 16.52 10.20
N THR A 252 -0.54 16.54 11.43
CA THR A 252 -0.86 17.51 12.51
C THR A 252 -2.33 17.51 13.00
N PRO A 253 -2.61 17.54 14.31
CA PRO A 253 -3.97 17.81 14.77
C PRO A 253 -4.35 19.24 14.35
N GLY A 254 -5.02 19.42 13.21
CA GLY A 254 -5.41 20.76 12.77
C GLY A 254 -5.97 20.92 11.35
N THR A 255 -5.47 20.23 10.32
CA THR A 255 -5.76 20.70 8.94
C THR A 255 -5.82 19.67 7.81
N GLY A 256 -5.58 18.38 8.03
CA GLY A 256 -5.42 17.40 6.93
C GLY A 256 -6.50 16.32 6.73
N GLY A 257 -7.52 16.24 7.59
CA GLY A 257 -8.35 15.02 7.70
C GLY A 257 -9.37 14.73 6.58
N ALA A 258 -9.58 15.64 5.63
CA ALA A 258 -10.64 15.50 4.63
C ALA A 258 -10.25 14.62 3.42
N PHE A 259 -8.96 14.57 3.04
CA PHE A 259 -8.51 13.83 1.85
C PHE A 259 -8.39 12.32 2.10
N ALA A 260 -7.97 11.91 3.31
CA ALA A 260 -7.82 10.49 3.65
C ALA A 260 -9.15 9.72 3.53
N ARG A 261 -10.28 10.34 3.95
CA ARG A 261 -11.60 9.70 3.79
C ARG A 261 -12.08 9.61 2.35
N ALA A 262 -11.63 10.50 1.45
CA ALA A 262 -12.05 10.46 0.04
C ALA A 262 -11.35 9.33 -0.74
N LEU A 263 -10.13 8.94 -0.37
CA LEU A 263 -9.43 7.79 -0.97
C LEU A 263 -9.96 6.45 -0.48
N THR A 264 -10.36 6.33 0.79
CA THR A 264 -10.89 5.07 1.34
C THR A 264 -12.40 4.91 1.08
N ALA A 265 -13.16 5.99 0.89
CA ALA A 265 -14.61 5.93 0.68
C ALA A 265 -15.04 5.81 -0.80
N GLY A 266 -14.15 5.43 -1.72
CA GLY A 266 -14.43 5.30 -3.16
C GLY A 266 -15.46 4.22 -3.57
N GLY A 267 -16.16 3.61 -2.62
CA GLY A 267 -17.17 2.57 -2.82
C GLY A 267 -18.61 3.04 -2.56
N THR A 268 -19.03 4.20 -3.04
CA THR A 268 -20.46 4.54 -3.10
C THR A 268 -20.85 4.86 -4.54
N GLY A 269 -21.65 3.96 -5.10
CA GLY A 269 -22.14 4.00 -6.47
C GLY A 269 -22.88 5.29 -6.83
N ALA A 270 -22.84 5.57 -8.12
CA ALA A 270 -23.76 6.47 -8.77
C ALA A 270 -25.20 5.97 -8.56
N GLY A 271 -25.91 6.58 -7.61
CA GLY A 271 -27.34 6.44 -7.43
C GLY A 271 -27.87 7.77 -6.90
N GLY A 272 -28.61 8.49 -7.74
CA GLY A 272 -29.15 9.80 -7.41
C GLY A 272 -30.04 9.77 -6.16
N GLY A 273 -29.82 10.73 -5.27
CA GLY A 273 -30.65 10.96 -4.11
C GLY A 273 -30.45 12.39 -3.62
N SER A 274 -31.39 13.26 -3.97
CA SER A 274 -31.55 14.60 -3.42
C SER A 274 -32.08 14.51 -1.98
N GLY A 275 -31.58 15.40 -1.10
CA GLY A 275 -31.98 15.54 0.30
C GLY A 275 -30.83 15.13 1.23
N GLY A 276 -30.18 16.02 1.98
CA GLY A 276 -30.73 17.06 2.83
C GLY A 276 -30.43 16.65 4.27
N GLY A 277 -29.66 17.44 5.02
CA GLY A 277 -29.46 17.17 6.45
C GLY A 277 -28.14 17.67 7.02
N ALA A 278 -28.24 18.79 7.75
CA ALA A 278 -27.24 19.33 8.65
C ALA A 278 -27.16 18.54 9.98
N GLY A 279 -26.07 18.74 10.73
CA GLY A 279 -25.93 18.38 12.15
C GLY A 279 -24.48 17.99 12.48
N MET A 280 -23.68 18.85 13.12
CA MET A 280 -23.51 18.98 14.59
C MET A 280 -23.20 17.61 15.23
N GLY A 281 -22.06 17.36 15.87
CA GLY A 281 -21.47 18.13 16.96
C GLY A 281 -21.76 17.40 18.28
N GLY A 282 -20.70 17.02 19.01
CA GLY A 282 -20.77 16.41 20.35
C GLY A 282 -19.75 15.27 20.48
N GLY A 283 -18.77 15.29 21.38
CA GLY A 283 -18.76 15.87 22.73
C GLY A 283 -18.78 14.68 23.70
N GLY A 284 -17.62 14.41 24.31
CA GLY A 284 -17.42 13.25 25.16
C GLY A 284 -18.20 13.30 26.47
N SER A 285 -18.23 12.14 27.15
CA SER A 285 -18.25 11.91 28.60
C SER A 285 -18.95 10.58 28.88
N GLY A 286 -18.43 9.81 29.85
CA GLY A 286 -19.29 8.89 30.60
C GLY A 286 -18.74 7.48 30.81
N LEU A 287 -18.05 7.30 31.94
CA LEU A 287 -17.86 6.04 32.66
C LEU A 287 -19.18 5.30 32.91
N GLY A 288 -19.13 3.96 32.92
CA GLY A 288 -20.24 3.13 33.42
C GLY A 288 -19.98 1.62 33.34
N TYR A 289 -19.20 1.08 34.28
CA TYR A 289 -19.43 -0.28 34.82
C TYR A 289 -20.49 -0.14 35.93
N PRO A 290 -21.44 -1.08 36.11
CA PRO A 290 -21.16 -2.29 36.91
C PRO A 290 -21.98 -3.57 36.61
N GLY A 291 -21.47 -4.73 37.06
CA GLY A 291 -22.21 -5.99 37.33
C GLY A 291 -22.47 -6.86 36.09
N GLY A 292 -22.47 -8.21 36.14
CA GLY A 292 -22.48 -9.20 37.21
C GLY A 292 -23.22 -10.46 36.71
N GLY A 293 -22.73 -11.66 37.08
CA GLY A 293 -23.39 -12.97 36.85
C GLY A 293 -22.86 -13.72 35.61
N GLY A 294 -22.58 -15.03 35.62
CA GLY A 294 -22.87 -16.09 36.58
C GLY A 294 -23.41 -17.32 35.83
N GLY A 295 -22.65 -18.44 35.82
CA GLY A 295 -23.07 -19.77 35.35
C GLY A 295 -23.29 -19.90 33.82
N ILE A 296 -23.14 -21.04 33.15
CA ILE A 296 -23.50 -22.42 33.51
C ILE A 296 -22.57 -23.38 32.75
N PHE A 297 -21.98 -24.32 33.46
CA PHE A 297 -21.40 -25.55 32.91
C PHE A 297 -22.53 -26.53 32.62
N THR A 298 -22.62 -27.01 31.38
CA THR A 298 -23.42 -28.18 31.02
C THR A 298 -22.47 -29.30 30.60
N GLY A 299 -22.32 -30.30 31.48
CA GLY A 299 -21.73 -31.58 31.15
C GLY A 299 -22.82 -32.56 30.72
N THR A 300 -22.56 -33.38 29.70
CA THR A 300 -23.33 -34.61 29.43
C THR A 300 -22.49 -35.60 28.60
N GLY A 301 -22.37 -36.84 29.10
CA GLY A 301 -22.07 -38.07 28.36
C GLY A 301 -20.58 -38.35 28.08
N GLY A 302 -19.94 -39.44 28.49
CA GLY A 302 -20.43 -40.79 28.80
C GLY A 302 -20.12 -41.73 27.64
N GLY A 303 -19.10 -42.59 27.76
CA GLY A 303 -18.76 -43.59 26.74
C GLY A 303 -17.46 -44.33 27.05
N GLY A 304 -17.55 -45.43 27.78
CA GLY A 304 -16.42 -46.30 28.10
C GLY A 304 -15.86 -47.02 26.89
N SER A 305 -14.55 -47.29 26.93
CA SER A 305 -13.90 -48.31 26.10
C SER A 305 -12.76 -48.92 26.89
N THR A 306 -12.87 -50.22 27.13
CA THR A 306 -11.88 -51.09 27.75
C THR A 306 -10.96 -51.65 26.68
N VAL A 307 -9.66 -51.36 26.73
CA VAL A 307 -8.64 -52.03 25.90
C VAL A 307 -7.43 -52.38 26.79
N PRO A 308 -6.84 -53.58 26.65
CA PRO A 308 -6.04 -54.18 27.70
C PRO A 308 -4.56 -53.77 27.68
N VAL A 309 -3.99 -53.86 28.88
CA VAL A 309 -2.58 -53.78 29.22
C VAL A 309 -1.78 -54.90 28.53
N GLY A 310 -0.67 -54.55 27.88
CA GLY A 310 0.31 -55.53 27.42
C GLY A 310 1.60 -54.91 26.87
N GLY A 311 2.73 -55.30 27.47
CA GLY A 311 4.00 -55.43 26.76
C GLY A 311 4.96 -54.23 26.86
N GLY A 312 5.84 -54.27 27.85
CA GLY A 312 7.04 -53.45 27.86
C GLY A 312 8.01 -53.84 26.74
N SER A 313 8.69 -52.84 26.20
CA SER A 313 10.00 -53.00 25.55
C SER A 313 10.80 -51.73 25.76
N THR A 314 11.87 -51.86 26.54
CA THR A 314 12.90 -50.86 26.75
C THR A 314 13.80 -50.80 25.51
N THR A 315 13.75 -49.69 24.78
CA THR A 315 14.79 -49.34 23.80
C THR A 315 15.36 -47.97 24.13
N THR A 316 16.63 -47.98 24.50
CA THR A 316 17.52 -46.85 24.76
C THR A 316 17.55 -45.86 23.60
N PRO A 317 17.55 -44.52 23.83
CA PRO A 317 17.75 -43.56 22.76
C PRO A 317 19.21 -43.57 22.27
N PRO A 318 19.48 -43.48 20.96
CA PRO A 318 20.84 -43.27 20.47
C PRO A 318 21.34 -41.87 20.85
N SER A 319 22.51 -41.84 21.49
CA SER A 319 23.28 -40.63 21.79
C SER A 319 23.85 -40.06 20.48
N THR A 320 23.33 -38.92 20.03
CA THR A 320 23.91 -38.15 18.91
C THR A 320 24.80 -37.04 19.47
N THR A 321 26.09 -37.33 19.58
CA THR A 321 27.13 -36.32 19.80
C THR A 321 27.22 -35.42 18.55
N PRO A 322 27.26 -34.09 18.67
CA PRO A 322 27.48 -33.20 17.52
C PRO A 322 28.89 -33.42 16.93
N PRO A 323 29.06 -33.39 15.59
CA PRO A 323 30.39 -33.37 15.00
C PRO A 323 31.09 -32.03 15.27
N THR A 324 32.28 -32.10 15.83
CA THR A 324 33.20 -30.97 16.05
C THR A 324 33.74 -30.50 14.69
N THR A 325 33.30 -29.34 14.22
CA THR A 325 33.87 -28.71 13.02
C THR A 325 35.22 -28.10 13.37
N THR A 326 36.29 -28.65 12.81
CA THR A 326 37.63 -28.06 12.83
C THR A 326 37.71 -26.92 11.82
N THR A 327 37.91 -25.70 12.30
CA THR A 327 38.27 -24.52 11.50
C THR A 327 39.69 -24.70 10.92
N PRO A 328 39.90 -24.65 9.60
CA PRO A 328 41.24 -24.54 9.05
C PRO A 328 41.75 -23.10 9.19
N THR A 329 42.79 -22.92 10.01
CA THR A 329 43.64 -21.73 10.07
C THR A 329 44.38 -21.54 8.75
N VAL A 330 44.20 -20.38 8.11
CA VAL A 330 44.99 -19.92 6.96
C VAL A 330 46.22 -19.15 7.48
N PRO A 331 47.42 -19.29 6.85
CA PRO A 331 48.65 -18.68 7.34
C PRO A 331 48.69 -17.15 7.20
N VAL A 332 49.35 -16.53 8.17
CA VAL A 332 49.67 -15.10 8.31
C VAL A 332 51.00 -14.76 7.60
N GLY A 333 51.02 -13.61 6.92
CA GLY A 333 52.19 -12.84 6.41
C GLY A 333 51.83 -12.18 5.08
N GLY A 334 51.59 -10.86 4.92
CA GLY A 334 52.34 -9.65 5.32
C GLY A 334 53.29 -9.22 4.16
N PRO A 335 53.71 -7.95 3.93
CA PRO A 335 53.29 -6.59 4.34
C PRO A 335 52.83 -5.76 3.08
N ASP A 336 52.31 -4.52 3.05
CA ASP A 336 52.70 -3.23 3.64
C ASP A 336 51.48 -2.28 3.67
N ASP A 337 51.39 -1.49 4.73
CA ASP A 337 50.69 -0.21 4.84
C ASP A 337 51.79 0.88 4.68
N PRO A 338 51.58 2.03 3.98
CA PRO A 338 50.90 3.15 4.64
C PRO A 338 50.11 4.06 3.68
N SER A 339 48.90 4.49 4.05
CA SER A 339 48.55 5.93 4.16
C SER A 339 47.05 6.17 4.34
N ASP A 340 46.66 6.45 5.58
CA ASP A 340 45.58 7.39 5.91
C ASP A 340 46.20 8.42 6.87
N PRO A 341 45.97 9.73 6.69
CA PRO A 341 44.86 10.32 7.43
C PRO A 341 44.15 11.46 6.68
N GLY A 342 42.87 11.26 6.37
CA GLY A 342 41.95 12.32 5.92
C GLY A 342 40.76 12.49 6.88
N ASP A 343 41.01 13.09 8.04
CA ASP A 343 40.02 13.58 9.00
C ASP A 343 39.17 14.73 8.41
N PRO A 344 37.83 14.61 8.26
CA PRO A 344 36.96 15.73 7.89
C PRO A 344 36.34 16.35 9.14
N GLY A 345 37.19 16.86 10.03
CA GLY A 345 36.81 17.60 11.23
C GLY A 345 37.27 19.07 11.19
N ASN A 346 36.98 19.83 10.13
CA ASN A 346 37.32 21.27 10.07
C ASN A 346 36.07 22.16 9.90
N PRO A 347 35.64 22.90 10.94
CA PRO A 347 34.45 23.75 10.91
C PRO A 347 34.66 25.16 10.32
N ASN A 348 35.78 25.45 9.63
CA ASN A 348 36.12 26.81 9.21
C ASN A 348 36.34 27.03 7.70
N ASN A 349 35.67 26.27 6.82
CA ASN A 349 35.74 26.50 5.37
C ASN A 349 34.49 27.23 4.83
N PRO A 350 34.55 28.52 4.44
CA PRO A 350 33.40 29.26 3.94
C PRO A 350 33.27 29.05 2.42
N ASN A 351 32.85 27.85 2.00
CA ASN A 351 32.37 27.65 0.63
C ASN A 351 30.84 27.77 0.63
N PRO A 352 30.25 28.76 -0.06
CA PRO A 352 28.80 28.88 -0.17
C PRO A 352 28.26 27.72 -1.01
N VAL A 353 27.50 26.84 -0.38
CA VAL A 353 26.71 25.81 -1.08
C VAL A 353 25.60 26.53 -1.85
N PRO A 354 25.44 26.31 -3.17
CA PRO A 354 24.34 26.90 -3.93
C PRO A 354 23.00 26.38 -3.41
N ALA A 355 22.13 27.30 -2.98
CA ALA A 355 20.77 26.95 -2.58
C ALA A 355 20.00 26.37 -3.78
N PRO A 356 19.22 25.29 -3.60
CA PRO A 356 18.42 24.71 -4.67
C PRO A 356 17.38 25.72 -5.18
N ALA A 357 17.24 25.79 -6.52
CA ALA A 357 16.44 26.76 -7.28
C ALA A 357 14.91 26.74 -7.01
N GLY A 358 14.43 26.00 -6.00
CA GLY A 358 13.01 25.85 -5.68
C GLY A 358 12.38 27.05 -4.96
N LEU A 359 13.18 27.97 -4.39
CA LEU A 359 12.66 29.10 -3.59
C LEU A 359 12.23 30.30 -4.44
N LEU A 360 12.70 30.42 -5.68
CA LEU A 360 12.37 31.52 -6.60
C LEU A 360 11.00 31.35 -7.30
N LEU A 361 10.50 30.11 -7.44
CA LEU A 361 9.16 29.86 -8.01
C LEU A 361 8.02 30.14 -7.01
N GLY A 362 8.28 30.04 -5.70
CA GLY A 362 7.30 30.39 -4.67
C GLY A 362 6.97 31.90 -4.59
N ALA A 363 7.95 32.75 -4.88
CA ALA A 363 7.76 34.21 -4.85
C ALA A 363 6.92 34.74 -6.03
N ILE A 364 7.01 34.10 -7.20
CA ILE A 364 6.26 34.51 -8.40
C ILE A 364 4.78 34.08 -8.29
N ALA A 365 4.49 32.94 -7.65
CA ALA A 365 3.12 32.47 -7.44
C ALA A 365 2.34 33.30 -6.39
N LEU A 366 3.01 33.85 -5.37
CA LEU A 366 2.37 34.75 -4.40
C LEU A 366 2.13 36.16 -4.96
N GLY A 367 2.94 36.61 -5.92
CA GLY A 367 2.75 37.90 -6.60
C GLY A 367 1.52 37.96 -7.52
N THR A 368 1.15 36.85 -8.16
CA THR A 368 0.02 36.79 -9.11
C THR A 368 -1.35 36.63 -8.45
N VAL A 369 -1.42 36.05 -7.25
CA VAL A 369 -2.70 35.94 -6.50
C VAL A 369 -3.07 37.25 -5.79
N GLY A 370 -2.07 38.06 -5.40
CA GLY A 370 -2.29 39.36 -4.76
C GLY A 370 -2.94 40.41 -5.66
N THR A 371 -2.55 40.46 -6.94
CA THR A 371 -3.06 41.47 -7.90
C THR A 371 -4.51 41.22 -8.30
N TRP A 372 -4.97 39.96 -8.33
CA TRP A 372 -6.36 39.63 -8.66
C TRP A 372 -7.37 40.08 -7.60
N ARG A 373 -7.00 40.01 -6.31
CA ARG A 373 -7.88 40.44 -5.21
C ARG A 373 -8.03 41.95 -5.09
N VAL A 374 -7.04 42.72 -5.56
CA VAL A 374 -7.14 44.19 -5.60
C VAL A 374 -7.94 44.66 -6.83
N GLY A 375 -7.79 43.98 -7.98
CA GLY A 375 -8.57 44.29 -9.18
C GLY A 375 -10.08 44.06 -9.01
N ALA A 376 -10.49 42.98 -8.32
CA ALA A 376 -11.90 42.69 -8.09
C ALA A 376 -12.60 43.72 -7.19
N ARG A 377 -11.89 44.37 -6.27
CA ARG A 377 -12.46 45.41 -5.39
C ARG A 377 -12.67 46.75 -6.09
N LEU A 378 -11.92 47.04 -7.16
CA LEU A 378 -12.06 48.27 -7.94
C LEU A 378 -13.20 48.20 -8.98
N LEU A 379 -13.63 47.00 -9.37
CA LEU A 379 -14.73 46.80 -10.32
C LEU A 379 -16.12 46.73 -9.65
N SER A 380 -16.19 46.52 -8.34
CA SER A 380 -17.46 46.56 -7.58
C SER A 380 -17.82 47.95 -7.05
N ALA A 381 -16.99 48.96 -7.33
CA ALA A 381 -17.18 50.34 -6.87
C ALA A 381 -17.54 51.32 -8.02
N LYS A 382 -18.07 50.80 -9.13
CA LYS A 382 -18.56 51.61 -10.26
C LYS A 382 -20.01 51.30 -10.59
#